data_AF-A0A536TZI1-F1
#
_entry.id   AF-A0A536TZI1-F1
#
_cell.length_a   1.000
_cell.length_b   1.000
_cell.length_c   1.000
_cell.angle_alpha   90.00
_cell.angle_beta   90.00
_cell.angle_gamma   90.00
#
_symmetry.space_group_name_H-M   'P 1'
#
loop_
_entity.id
_entity.type
_entity.pdbx_description
1 polymer ?
#
loop_
_entity_poly.entity_id
_entity_poly.type
_entity_poly.pdbx_seq_one_letter_code
_entity_poly.pdbx_strand_id
1 'polypeptide(L)'
;MTLKSILAGIRARLSGRPDTEHEQALVRLLVATILFLTLLPQAFGGREPNLPLFAAMVCYFALCGTVFGWIYLFPSASRARRVFVALLDVGTNTAFMYLLGESGASLYMFYLLVIFGHGFRYGKAYLYNSLVLSIVGFALVLTFSD
;
A
#
# COMPACT_ATOMS: atom_id res chain seq x y z
N MET A 1 -30.68 3.33 2.50
CA MET A 1 -29.86 2.36 3.27
C MET A 1 -28.98 3.17 4.22
N THR A 2 -29.13 3.02 5.54
CA THR A 2 -28.41 3.84 6.53
C THR A 2 -26.94 3.40 6.59
N LEU A 3 -26.00 4.34 6.74
CA LEU A 3 -24.55 4.06 6.85
C LEU A 3 -24.26 2.96 7.90
N LYS A 4 -25.03 2.95 8.99
CA LYS A 4 -24.97 1.93 10.05
C LYS A 4 -25.27 0.52 9.54
N SER A 5 -26.22 0.33 8.61
CA SER A 5 -26.55 -1.00 8.08
C SER A 5 -25.47 -1.52 7.13
N ILE A 6 -24.83 -0.64 6.36
CA ILE A 6 -23.67 -0.98 5.51
C ILE A 6 -22.50 -1.43 6.38
N LEU A 7 -22.16 -0.64 7.41
CA LEU A 7 -21.07 -0.96 8.34
C LEU A 7 -21.32 -2.26 9.11
N ALA A 8 -22.57 -2.52 9.52
CA ALA A 8 -22.94 -3.77 10.18
C ALA A 8 -22.76 -4.99 9.25
N GLY A 9 -23.15 -4.86 7.98
CA GLY A 9 -22.96 -5.93 6.98
C GLY A 9 -21.48 -6.21 6.67
N ILE A 10 -20.65 -5.17 6.59
CA ILE A 10 -19.20 -5.31 6.43
C ILE A 10 -18.60 -6.02 7.65
N ARG A 11 -18.95 -5.58 8.86
CA ARG A 11 -18.45 -6.18 10.10
C ARG A 11 -18.82 -7.65 10.19
N ALA A 12 -20.09 -8.01 9.95
CA ALA A 12 -20.56 -9.38 10.03
C ALA A 12 -19.83 -10.32 9.04
N ARG A 13 -19.51 -9.82 7.84
CA ARG A 13 -18.81 -10.59 6.79
C ARG A 13 -17.31 -10.77 7.07
N LEU A 14 -16.68 -9.85 7.81
CA LEU A 14 -15.24 -9.83 8.04
C LEU A 14 -14.82 -10.31 9.44
N SER A 15 -15.68 -10.20 10.47
CA SER A 15 -15.34 -10.50 11.86
C SER A 15 -15.10 -11.99 12.16
N GLY A 16 -15.57 -12.89 11.29
CA GLY A 16 -15.40 -14.34 11.44
C GLY A 16 -14.12 -14.88 10.79
N ARG A 17 -13.23 -14.02 10.28
CA ARG A 17 -12.04 -14.48 9.55
C ARG A 17 -10.93 -14.93 10.50
N PRO A 18 -10.26 -16.05 10.22
CA PRO A 18 -9.08 -16.47 10.96
C PRO A 18 -7.81 -15.69 10.56
N ASP A 19 -7.90 -14.76 9.60
CA ASP A 19 -6.77 -13.98 9.09
C ASP A 19 -6.94 -12.47 9.33
N THR A 20 -5.82 -11.75 9.28
CA THR A 20 -5.75 -10.30 9.49
C THR A 20 -5.70 -9.51 8.17
N GLU A 21 -6.14 -10.10 7.04
CA GLU A 21 -6.01 -9.44 5.72
C GLU A 21 -6.88 -8.18 5.61
N HIS A 22 -8.08 -8.23 6.18
CA HIS A 22 -9.02 -7.10 6.18
C HIS A 22 -8.53 -5.95 7.06
N GLU A 23 -7.98 -6.25 8.24
CA GLU A 23 -7.34 -5.27 9.11
C GLU A 23 -6.17 -4.59 8.39
N GLN A 24 -5.34 -5.37 7.71
CA GLN A 24 -4.22 -4.83 6.95
C GLN A 24 -4.68 -3.94 5.79
N ALA A 25 -5.78 -4.29 5.12
CA ALA A 25 -6.35 -3.45 4.07
C ALA A 25 -6.91 -2.12 4.61
N LEU A 26 -7.51 -2.12 5.80
CA LEU A 26 -7.95 -0.90 6.48
C LEU A 26 -6.75 -0.02 6.88
N VAL A 27 -5.72 -0.61 7.48
CA VAL A 27 -4.47 0.11 7.81
C VAL A 27 -3.87 0.71 6.55
N ARG A 28 -3.85 -0.03 5.44
CA ARG A 28 -3.34 0.47 4.15
C ARG A 28 -4.14 1.66 3.62
N LEU A 29 -5.48 1.63 3.69
CA LEU A 29 -6.33 2.76 3.32
C LEU A 29 -6.08 3.99 4.21
N LEU A 30 -5.86 3.78 5.51
CA LEU A 30 -5.51 4.87 6.43
C LEU A 30 -4.15 5.48 6.07
N VAL A 31 -3.14 4.65 5.85
CA VAL A 31 -1.80 5.09 5.42
C VAL A 31 -1.87 5.80 4.07
N ALA A 32 -2.62 5.27 3.10
CA ALA A 32 -2.83 5.90 1.81
C ALA A 32 -3.51 7.27 1.95
N THR A 33 -4.49 7.40 2.83
CA THR A 33 -5.14 8.69 3.13
C THR A 33 -4.14 9.68 3.73
N ILE A 34 -3.35 9.25 4.72
CA ILE A 34 -2.35 10.11 5.36
C ILE A 34 -1.32 10.57 4.33
N LEU A 35 -0.74 9.65 3.56
CA LEU A 35 0.21 9.98 2.49
C LEU A 35 -0.40 10.90 1.44
N PHE A 36 -1.66 10.68 1.07
CA PHE A 36 -2.36 11.52 0.11
C PHE A 36 -2.44 12.97 0.62
N LEU A 37 -2.81 13.16 1.89
CA LEU A 37 -2.93 14.49 2.49
C LEU A 37 -1.57 15.16 2.69
N THR A 38 -0.54 14.41 3.12
CA THR A 38 0.78 14.97 3.41
C THR A 38 1.61 15.26 2.16
N LEU A 39 1.40 14.52 1.07
CA LEU A 39 2.07 14.73 -0.21
C LEU A 39 1.34 15.73 -1.12
N LEU A 40 0.09 16.09 -0.82
CA LEU A 40 -0.69 17.06 -1.60
C LEU A 40 0.03 18.41 -1.79
N PRO A 41 0.68 19.00 -0.76
CA PRO A 41 1.45 20.23 -0.92
C PRO A 41 2.67 20.04 -1.84
N GLN A 42 3.28 18.85 -1.86
CA GLN A 42 4.40 18.58 -2.77
C GLN A 42 3.91 18.40 -4.21
N ALA A 43 2.69 17.92 -4.41
CA ALA A 43 2.07 17.80 -5.73
C ALA A 43 1.65 19.15 -6.33
N PHE A 44 1.22 20.12 -5.51
CA PHE A 44 0.62 21.38 -6.01
C PHE A 44 1.27 22.67 -5.49
N GLY A 45 2.23 22.60 -4.58
CA GLY A 45 2.85 23.77 -3.94
C GLY A 45 3.97 24.44 -4.74
N GLY A 46 4.40 23.83 -5.85
CA GLY A 46 5.37 24.42 -6.77
C GLY A 46 4.75 25.43 -7.74
N ARG A 47 5.59 26.04 -8.59
CA ARG A 47 5.12 26.90 -9.70
C ARG A 47 4.22 26.13 -10.68
N GLU A 48 4.56 24.86 -10.91
CA GLU A 48 3.81 23.94 -11.76
C GLU A 48 3.43 22.69 -10.94
N PRO A 49 2.24 22.12 -11.13
CA PRO A 49 1.84 20.88 -10.47
C PRO A 49 2.71 19.69 -10.89
N ASN A 50 3.13 18.87 -9.92
CA ASN A 50 3.75 17.58 -10.17
C ASN A 50 2.67 16.53 -10.47
N LEU A 51 2.18 16.54 -11.71
CA LEU A 51 1.15 15.62 -12.19
C LEU A 51 1.54 14.13 -12.07
N PRO A 52 2.79 13.70 -12.33
CA PRO A 52 3.20 12.32 -12.07
C PRO A 52 3.04 11.89 -10.61
N LEU A 53 3.44 12.74 -9.65
CA LEU A 53 3.25 12.46 -8.22
C LEU A 53 1.77 12.36 -7.87
N PHE A 54 0.95 13.32 -8.33
CA PHE A 54 -0.49 13.29 -8.08
C PHE A 54 -1.16 12.05 -8.67
N ALA A 55 -0.80 11.68 -9.90
CA ALA A 55 -1.29 10.47 -10.54
C ALA A 55 -0.90 9.21 -9.74
N ALA A 56 0.34 9.12 -9.27
CA ALA A 56 0.78 8.02 -8.42
C ALA A 56 -0.02 7.95 -7.10
N MET A 57 -0.32 9.09 -6.48
CA MET A 57 -1.16 9.17 -5.26
C MET A 57 -2.58 8.65 -5.51
N VAL A 58 -3.23 9.10 -6.60
CA VAL A 58 -4.58 8.65 -6.98
C VAL A 58 -4.58 7.17 -7.32
N CYS A 59 -3.61 6.71 -8.12
CA CYS A 59 -3.45 5.30 -8.47
C CYS A 59 -3.28 4.43 -7.22
N TYR A 60 -2.41 4.82 -6.29
CA TYR A 60 -2.23 4.07 -5.04
C TYR A 60 -3.51 3.98 -4.22
N PHE A 61 -4.22 5.11 -4.06
CA PHE A 61 -5.47 5.15 -3.31
C PHE A 61 -6.54 4.26 -3.95
N ALA A 62 -6.67 4.31 -5.28
CA ALA A 62 -7.58 3.46 -6.03
C ALA A 62 -7.24 1.97 -5.88
N LEU A 63 -5.96 1.61 -6.01
CA LEU A 63 -5.48 0.24 -5.83
C LEU A 63 -5.75 -0.29 -4.41
N CYS A 64 -5.59 0.54 -3.37
CA CYS A 64 -5.96 0.18 -2.00
C CYS A 64 -7.45 -0.11 -1.87
N GLY A 65 -8.30 0.71 -2.49
CA GLY A 65 -9.75 0.49 -2.56
C GLY A 65 -10.10 -0.80 -3.30
N THR A 66 -9.43 -1.09 -4.42
CA THR A 66 -9.61 -2.33 -5.18
C THR A 66 -9.24 -3.56 -4.37
N VAL A 67 -8.11 -3.55 -3.63
CA VAL A 67 -7.72 -4.65 -2.74
C VAL A 67 -8.74 -4.84 -1.62
N PHE A 68 -9.22 -3.76 -1.00
CA PHE A 68 -10.26 -3.84 0.02
C PHE A 68 -11.56 -4.44 -0.55
N GLY A 69 -11.99 -4.00 -1.73
CA GLY A 69 -13.13 -4.56 -2.46
C GLY A 69 -12.94 -6.04 -2.79
N TRP A 70 -11.74 -6.45 -3.21
CA TRP A 70 -11.40 -7.85 -3.48
C TRP A 70 -11.54 -8.72 -2.22
N ILE A 71 -11.07 -8.23 -1.07
CA ILE A 71 -11.21 -8.92 0.23
C ILE A 71 -12.68 -9.03 0.64
N TYR A 72 -13.47 -7.98 0.40
CA TYR A 72 -14.89 -7.95 0.72
C TYR A 72 -15.71 -8.94 -0.13
N LEU A 73 -15.46 -8.96 -1.44
CA LEU A 73 -16.15 -9.84 -2.39
C LEU A 73 -15.75 -11.32 -2.17
N PHE A 74 -14.45 -11.59 -2.00
CA PHE A 74 -13.88 -12.92 -1.85
C PHE A 74 -13.16 -13.08 -0.50
N PRO A 75 -13.91 -13.35 0.58
CA PRO A 75 -13.41 -13.29 1.94
C PRO A 75 -12.57 -14.51 2.36
N SER A 76 -12.32 -15.49 1.49
CA SER A 76 -11.40 -16.58 1.78
C SER A 76 -9.95 -16.07 1.79
N ALA A 77 -9.10 -16.63 2.66
CA ALA A 77 -7.66 -16.40 2.65
C ALA A 77 -7.08 -16.69 1.25
N SER A 78 -6.19 -15.82 0.74
CA SER A 78 -5.63 -15.99 -0.61
C SER A 78 -4.14 -15.67 -0.63
N ARG A 79 -3.33 -16.70 -0.96
CA ARG A 79 -1.88 -16.55 -1.12
C ARG A 79 -1.52 -15.58 -2.25
N ALA A 80 -2.23 -15.70 -3.38
CA ALA A 80 -2.05 -14.84 -4.54
C ALA A 80 -2.32 -13.37 -4.19
N ARG A 81 -3.39 -13.10 -3.44
CA ARG A 81 -3.72 -11.75 -2.99
C ARG A 81 -2.63 -11.17 -2.09
N ARG A 82 -2.06 -11.96 -1.17
CA ARG A 82 -0.96 -11.52 -0.29
C ARG A 82 0.29 -11.13 -1.06
N VAL A 83 0.66 -11.91 -2.09
CA VAL A 83 1.81 -11.61 -2.95
C VAL A 83 1.54 -10.36 -3.80
N PHE A 84 0.36 -10.27 -4.41
CA PHE A 84 -0.05 -9.09 -5.18
C PHE A 84 -0.01 -7.82 -4.34
N VAL A 85 -0.49 -7.90 -3.10
CA VAL A 85 -0.48 -6.78 -2.15
C VAL A 85 0.95 -6.38 -1.77
N ALA A 86 1.86 -7.34 -1.55
CA ALA A 86 3.27 -7.03 -1.30
C ALA A 86 3.90 -6.30 -2.51
N LEU A 87 3.62 -6.76 -3.73
CA LEU A 87 4.09 -6.13 -4.96
C LEU A 87 3.55 -4.70 -5.11
N LEU A 88 2.26 -4.49 -4.82
CA LEU A 88 1.62 -3.18 -4.85
C LEU A 88 2.28 -2.22 -3.85
N ASP A 89 2.47 -2.66 -2.60
CA ASP A 89 3.05 -1.83 -1.54
C ASP A 89 4.50 -1.44 -1.87
N VAL A 90 5.32 -2.41 -2.25
CA VAL A 90 6.72 -2.18 -2.64
C VAL A 90 6.81 -1.32 -3.89
N GLY A 91 6.03 -1.63 -4.94
CA GLY A 91 6.06 -0.91 -6.21
C GLY A 91 5.60 0.53 -6.06
N THR A 92 4.57 0.78 -5.27
CA THR A 92 4.14 2.15 -4.97
C THR A 92 5.19 2.90 -4.15
N ASN A 93 5.76 2.26 -3.13
CA ASN A 93 6.83 2.89 -2.34
C ASN A 93 8.03 3.26 -3.23
N THR A 94 8.41 2.37 -4.14
CA THR A 94 9.45 2.59 -5.16
C THR A 94 9.12 3.81 -6.02
N ALA A 95 7.90 3.87 -6.56
CA ALA A 95 7.46 4.98 -7.40
C ALA A 95 7.46 6.32 -6.64
N PHE A 96 6.99 6.35 -5.39
CA PHE A 96 7.05 7.57 -4.58
C PHE A 96 8.47 8.00 -4.28
N MET A 97 9.36 7.06 -3.91
CA MET A 97 10.77 7.38 -3.68
C MET A 97 11.41 8.01 -4.92
N TYR A 98 11.16 7.43 -6.10
CA TYR A 98 11.66 7.96 -7.36
C TYR A 98 11.09 9.36 -7.67
N LEU A 99 9.78 9.55 -7.54
CA LEU A 99 9.09 10.82 -7.87
C LEU A 99 9.39 11.96 -6.90
N LEU A 100 9.79 11.64 -5.66
CA LEU A 100 10.10 12.61 -4.61
C LEU A 100 11.60 12.96 -4.54
N GLY A 101 12.46 12.26 -5.31
CA GLY A 101 13.90 12.46 -5.29
C GLY A 101 14.50 12.35 -3.88
N GLU A 102 15.33 13.31 -3.49
CA GLU A 102 16.01 13.33 -2.18
C GLU A 102 15.03 13.26 -1.00
N SER A 103 13.87 13.94 -1.10
CA SER A 103 12.84 13.92 -0.05
C SER A 103 12.22 12.52 0.14
N GLY A 104 12.27 11.70 -0.92
CA GLY A 104 11.81 10.32 -0.94
C GLY A 104 12.65 9.36 -0.11
N ALA A 105 13.89 9.71 0.26
CA ALA A 105 14.79 8.82 1.02
C ALA A 105 14.18 8.33 2.35
N SER A 106 13.37 9.18 3.00
CA SER A 106 12.64 8.85 4.22
C SER A 106 11.67 7.67 4.07
N LEU A 107 11.18 7.42 2.85
CA LEU A 107 10.27 6.32 2.54
C LEU A 107 10.96 4.95 2.50
N TYR A 108 12.28 4.89 2.61
CA TYR A 108 13.00 3.62 2.75
C TYR A 108 12.47 2.79 3.93
N MET A 109 12.07 3.46 5.03
CA MET A 109 11.48 2.80 6.19
C MET A 109 10.23 1.98 5.85
N PHE A 110 9.45 2.39 4.83
CA PHE A 110 8.26 1.65 4.42
C PHE A 110 8.57 0.29 3.81
N TYR A 111 9.74 0.10 3.16
CA TYR A 111 10.15 -1.25 2.74
C TYR A 111 10.29 -2.20 3.92
N LEU A 112 10.87 -1.73 5.04
CA LEU A 112 11.01 -2.53 6.25
C LEU A 112 9.65 -2.85 6.88
N LEU A 113 8.74 -1.88 6.90
CA LEU A 113 7.37 -2.10 7.38
C LEU A 113 6.62 -3.15 6.55
N VAL A 114 6.82 -3.18 5.23
CA VAL A 114 6.26 -4.21 4.36
C VAL A 114 6.88 -5.57 4.64
N ILE A 115 8.22 -5.66 4.72
CA ILE A 115 8.94 -6.91 4.98
C ILE A 115 8.52 -7.54 6.30
N PHE A 116 8.59 -6.79 7.40
CA PHE A 116 8.20 -7.29 8.72
C PHE A 116 6.70 -7.51 8.81
N GLY A 117 5.91 -6.61 8.25
CA GLY A 117 4.46 -6.68 8.27
C GLY A 117 3.92 -7.93 7.57
N HIS A 118 4.46 -8.29 6.41
CA HIS A 118 4.11 -9.52 5.71
C HIS A 118 4.72 -10.75 6.37
N GLY A 119 5.97 -10.66 6.84
CA GLY A 119 6.67 -11.76 7.48
C GLY A 119 6.02 -12.25 8.77
N PHE A 120 5.66 -11.33 9.67
CA PHE A 120 5.03 -11.68 10.95
C PHE A 120 3.59 -12.18 10.78
N ARG A 121 2.83 -11.65 9.81
CA ARG A 121 1.43 -12.04 9.60
C ARG A 121 1.26 -13.33 8.80
N TYR A 122 2.12 -13.56 7.81
CA TYR A 122 1.92 -14.64 6.83
C TYR A 122 3.06 -15.66 6.82
N GLY A 123 4.15 -15.41 7.55
CA GLY A 123 5.27 -16.33 7.73
C GLY A 123 6.47 -16.04 6.83
N LYS A 124 7.52 -16.86 7.02
CA LYS A 124 8.86 -16.68 6.44
C LYS A 124 8.87 -16.53 4.91
N ALA A 125 8.03 -17.28 4.20
CA ALA A 125 7.98 -17.20 2.74
C ALA A 125 7.58 -15.80 2.23
N TYR A 126 6.65 -15.12 2.91
CA TYR A 126 6.23 -13.77 2.54
C TYR A 126 7.26 -12.73 2.97
N LEU A 127 8.00 -12.97 4.06
CA LEU A 127 9.14 -12.14 4.44
C LEU A 127 10.18 -12.11 3.32
N TYR A 128 10.60 -13.28 2.83
CA TYR A 128 11.59 -13.36 1.75
C TYR A 128 11.06 -12.76 0.44
N ASN A 129 9.79 -12.98 0.11
CA ASN A 129 9.19 -12.37 -1.07
C ASN A 129 9.21 -10.84 -0.99
N SER A 130 8.73 -10.25 0.11
CA SER A 130 8.77 -8.81 0.33
C SER A 130 10.20 -8.27 0.38
N LEU A 131 11.16 -9.03 0.93
CA LEU A 131 12.57 -8.64 0.97
C LEU A 131 13.16 -8.52 -0.44
N VAL A 132 12.98 -9.55 -1.27
CA VAL A 132 13.48 -9.55 -2.66
C VAL A 132 12.85 -8.40 -3.44
N LEU A 133 11.53 -8.23 -3.33
CA LEU A 133 10.82 -7.12 -3.98
C LEU A 133 11.38 -5.76 -3.53
N SER A 134 11.59 -5.55 -2.24
CA SER A 134 12.13 -4.29 -1.70
C SER A 134 13.56 -4.02 -2.15
N ILE A 135 14.43 -5.04 -2.22
CA ILE A 135 15.79 -4.90 -2.74
C ILE A 135 15.75 -4.45 -4.21
N VAL A 136 14.93 -5.12 -5.02
CA VAL A 136 14.77 -4.76 -6.44
C VAL A 136 14.20 -3.35 -6.58
N GLY A 137 13.14 -3.02 -5.84
CA GLY A 137 12.54 -1.68 -5.84
C GLY A 137 13.55 -0.60 -5.47
N PHE A 138 14.28 -0.78 -4.38
CA PHE A 138 15.29 0.20 -3.97
C PHE A 138 16.45 0.31 -4.96
N ALA A 139 16.91 -0.80 -5.54
CA ALA A 139 17.94 -0.78 -6.59
C ALA A 139 17.47 -0.01 -7.83
N LEU A 140 16.19 -0.11 -8.21
CA LEU A 140 15.61 0.69 -9.29
C LEU A 140 15.65 2.18 -8.95
N VAL A 141 15.27 2.58 -7.72
CA VAL A 141 15.39 3.98 -7.29
C VAL A 141 16.83 4.46 -7.46
N LEU A 142 17.82 3.73 -6.94
CA LEU A 142 19.23 4.14 -7.04
C LEU A 142 19.77 4.22 -8.48
N THR A 143 19.21 3.42 -9.39
CA THR A 143 19.67 3.37 -10.79
C THR A 143 19.06 4.48 -11.63
N PHE A 144 17.83 4.89 -11.32
CA PHE A 144 17.08 5.86 -12.11
C PHE A 144 16.99 7.24 -11.48
N SER A 145 17.26 7.38 -10.18
CA SER A 145 17.38 8.68 -9.52
C SER A 145 18.78 9.25 -9.79
N ASP A 146 18.82 10.41 -10.45
CA ASP A 146 20.03 11.21 -10.74
C ASP A 146 20.58 11.92 -9.50
#